data_AF-A0AAV0VKX4-F1
#
_entry.id   AF-A0AAV0VKX4-F1
#
_cell.length_a   1.000
_cell.length_b   1.000
_cell.length_c   1.000
_cell.angle_alpha   90.00
_cell.angle_beta   90.00
_cell.angle_gamma   90.00
#
_symmetry.space_group_name_H-M   'P 1'
#
loop_
_entity.id
_entity.type
_entity.pdbx_description
1 polymer ?
#
loop_
_entity_poly.entity_id
_entity_poly.type
_entity_poly.pdbx_seq_one_letter_code
_entity_poly.pdbx_strand_id
1 'polypeptide(L)'
;MGHVYTFVVRVIKIVIKLICAKSKIAPLKVISLPRLELCAAVILARLANKVLPKLKLNIKNKNFWTDSSITLAWITSPSSKWKTFVAHRVSEMTKLNEWNHVRTQDNPADLISRSCGADQIINNDLWLEGPHWLADNSENWPKSKINVNVGIIPEAKEKIT
;
A
#
# COMPACT_ATOMS: atom_id res chain seq x y z
N MET A 1 8.20 -1.24 16.78
CA MET A 1 8.62 -0.41 15.64
C MET A 1 7.58 -0.58 14.54
N GLY A 2 6.80 0.45 14.23
CA GLY A 2 5.77 0.37 13.20
C GLY A 2 5.90 1.61 12.34
N HIS A 3 6.61 1.49 11.23
CA HIS A 3 6.78 2.61 10.34
C HIS A 3 5.95 2.37 9.08
N VAL A 4 5.14 3.36 8.77
CA VAL A 4 4.24 3.36 7.62
C VAL A 4 5.00 3.96 6.43
N TYR A 5 5.23 3.18 5.36
CA TYR A 5 5.85 3.68 4.13
C TYR A 5 5.02 3.44 2.90
N THR A 6 5.16 4.38 1.98
CA THR A 6 4.27 4.54 0.85
C THR A 6 5.10 4.96 -0.34
N PHE A 7 5.14 4.14 -1.39
CA PHE A 7 5.87 4.39 -2.62
C PHE A 7 4.93 4.80 -3.74
N VAL A 8 5.28 5.85 -4.47
CA VAL A 8 4.67 6.14 -5.77
C VAL A 8 5.71 5.83 -6.83
N VAL A 9 5.45 4.76 -7.56
CA VAL A 9 6.28 4.31 -8.66
C VAL A 9 5.63 4.71 -9.97
N ARG A 10 6.40 5.34 -10.87
CA ARG A 10 5.94 5.63 -12.23
C ARG A 10 6.61 4.66 -13.20
N VAL A 11 5.79 4.15 -14.11
CA VAL A 11 6.23 3.52 -15.36
C VAL A 11 6.07 4.57 -16.46
N ILE A 12 7.16 5.07 -17.04
CA ILE A 12 7.10 5.66 -18.39
C ILE A 12 8.03 4.87 -19.26
N LYS A 13 7.54 4.33 -20.37
CA LYS A 13 8.39 3.73 -21.40
C LYS A 13 9.44 2.77 -20.80
N ILE A 14 8.99 1.80 -19.98
CA ILE A 14 9.82 0.75 -19.36
C ILE A 14 10.73 1.25 -18.20
N VAL A 15 10.75 2.55 -17.89
CA VAL A 15 11.55 3.06 -16.76
C VAL A 15 10.71 3.08 -15.49
N ILE A 16 11.20 2.39 -14.46
CA ILE A 16 10.65 2.40 -13.11
C ILE A 16 11.54 3.25 -12.20
N LYS A 17 10.95 4.26 -11.54
CA LYS A 17 11.66 5.08 -10.55
C LYS A 17 10.77 5.46 -9.39
N LEU A 18 11.39 5.57 -8.22
CA LEU A 18 10.80 6.18 -7.02
C LEU A 18 10.58 7.68 -7.25
N ILE A 19 9.33 8.14 -7.14
CA ILE A 19 9.00 9.57 -7.23
C ILE A 19 9.04 10.23 -5.86
N CYS A 20 8.42 9.58 -4.87
CA CYS A 20 8.34 10.09 -3.52
C CYS A 20 8.10 8.94 -2.55
N ALA A 21 8.64 9.12 -1.36
CA ALA A 21 8.42 8.26 -0.22
C ALA A 21 8.02 9.11 0.98
N LYS A 22 7.20 8.53 1.85
CA LYS A 22 6.88 9.12 3.15
C LYS A 22 6.93 8.05 4.21
N SER A 23 7.59 8.36 5.31
CA SER A 23 7.65 7.55 6.50
C SER A 23 6.86 8.20 7.63
N LYS A 24 6.31 7.39 8.54
CA LYS A 24 5.74 7.89 9.80
C LYS A 24 6.01 6.91 10.92
N ILE A 25 6.46 7.42 12.07
CA ILE A 25 6.68 6.64 13.30
C ILE A 25 5.31 6.21 13.86
N ALA A 26 5.25 4.99 14.40
CA ALA A 26 4.06 4.47 15.07
C ALA A 26 3.55 5.45 16.13
N PRO A 27 2.21 5.61 16.27
CA PRO A 27 1.65 6.37 17.37
C PRO A 27 2.07 5.79 18.73
N LEU A 28 2.21 6.66 19.74
CA LEU A 28 2.46 6.24 21.13
C LEU A 28 1.32 5.39 21.69
N LYS A 29 0.09 5.62 21.21
CA LYS A 29 -1.05 4.78 21.53
C LYS A 29 -0.92 3.45 20.80
N VAL A 30 -0.92 2.37 21.58
CA VAL A 30 -0.89 1.00 21.05
C VAL A 30 -2.08 0.77 20.13
N ILE A 31 -1.78 0.42 18.88
CA ILE A 31 -2.75 -0.03 17.88
C ILE A 31 -2.21 -1.31 17.25
N SER A 32 -3.11 -2.17 16.77
CA SER A 32 -2.73 -3.45 16.17
C SER A 32 -1.95 -3.26 14.87
N LEU A 33 -1.13 -4.26 14.51
CA LEU A 33 -0.36 -4.25 13.27
C LEU A 33 -1.23 -4.07 12.02
N PRO A 34 -2.37 -4.76 11.85
CA PRO A 34 -3.25 -4.51 10.70
C PRO A 34 -3.75 -3.06 10.62
N ARG A 35 -4.05 -2.43 11.76
CA ARG A 35 -4.46 -1.02 11.79
C ARG A 35 -3.31 -0.07 11.42
N LEU A 36 -2.06 -0.41 11.74
CA LEU A 36 -0.88 0.33 11.28
C LEU A 36 -0.71 0.21 9.76
N GLU A 37 -0.82 -0.99 9.21
CA GLU A 37 -0.75 -1.26 7.77
C GLU A 37 -1.85 -0.51 7.00
N LEU A 38 -3.09 -0.50 7.52
CA LEU A 38 -4.17 0.32 6.95
C LEU A 38 -3.86 1.82 7.00
N CYS A 39 -3.24 2.30 8.08
CA CYS A 39 -2.79 3.69 8.14
C CYS A 39 -1.69 3.97 7.10
N ALA A 40 -0.88 2.97 6.73
CA ALA A 40 0.05 3.08 5.61
C ALA A 40 -0.64 3.27 4.29
N ALA A 41 -1.62 2.44 3.99
CA ALA A 41 -2.42 2.58 2.79
C ALA A 41 -3.04 3.99 2.69
N VAL A 42 -3.59 4.53 3.79
CA VAL A 42 -4.19 5.88 3.81
C VAL A 42 -3.14 6.97 3.56
N ILE A 43 -1.94 6.85 4.15
CA ILE A 43 -0.87 7.82 3.91
C ILE A 43 -0.43 7.77 2.42
N LEU A 44 -0.41 6.60 1.81
CA LEU A 44 -0.04 6.42 0.40
C LEU A 44 -1.06 7.12 -0.49
N ALA A 45 -2.34 6.85 -0.22
CA ALA A 45 -3.45 7.46 -0.91
C ALA A 45 -3.38 8.99 -0.88
N ARG A 46 -3.14 9.57 0.30
CA ARG A 46 -2.99 11.02 0.49
C ARG A 46 -1.78 11.58 -0.25
N LEU A 47 -0.64 10.89 -0.16
CA LEU A 47 0.59 11.31 -0.82
C LEU A 47 0.40 11.32 -2.34
N ALA A 48 -0.15 10.25 -2.91
CA ALA A 48 -0.44 10.13 -4.32
C ALA A 48 -1.41 11.23 -4.79
N ASN A 49 -2.51 11.46 -4.07
CA ASN A 49 -3.45 12.53 -4.39
C ASN A 49 -2.83 13.94 -4.35
N LYS A 50 -1.82 14.15 -3.51
CA LYS A 50 -1.12 15.44 -3.41
C LYS A 50 -0.02 15.61 -4.47
N VAL A 51 0.69 14.54 -4.79
CA VAL A 51 1.88 14.57 -5.65
C VAL A 51 1.50 14.38 -7.12
N LEU A 52 0.70 13.37 -7.44
CA LEU A 52 0.39 12.99 -8.83
C LEU A 52 -0.17 14.15 -9.68
N PRO A 53 -1.09 15.01 -9.20
CA PRO A 53 -1.59 16.12 -10.02
C PRO A 53 -0.55 17.23 -10.28
N LYS A 54 0.49 17.32 -9.45
CA LYS A 54 1.57 18.31 -9.58
C LYS A 54 2.69 17.83 -10.48
N LEU A 55 2.78 16.52 -10.68
CA LEU A 55 3.62 15.93 -11.71
C LEU A 55 3.00 16.32 -13.05
N LYS A 56 3.68 17.15 -13.85
CA LYS A 56 3.28 17.52 -15.23
C LYS A 56 3.42 16.32 -16.18
N LEU A 57 2.85 15.19 -15.81
CA LEU A 57 3.08 13.87 -16.36
C LEU A 57 1.73 13.26 -16.73
N ASN A 58 1.61 12.71 -17.93
CA ASN A 58 0.41 12.00 -18.35
C ASN A 58 0.39 10.60 -17.71
N ILE A 59 -0.32 10.45 -16.58
CA ILE A 59 -0.42 9.20 -15.82
C ILE A 59 -1.73 8.51 -16.20
N LYS A 60 -1.63 7.45 -16.99
CA LYS A 60 -2.79 6.70 -17.49
C LYS A 60 -3.40 5.79 -16.42
N ASN A 61 -2.56 5.04 -15.70
CA ASN A 61 -2.97 4.03 -14.73
C ASN A 61 -2.31 4.32 -13.37
N LYS A 62 -2.98 3.98 -12.25
CA LYS A 62 -2.52 4.30 -10.89
C LYS A 62 -2.67 3.08 -9.99
N ASN A 63 -1.66 2.21 -10.01
CA ASN A 63 -1.66 0.99 -9.20
C ASN A 63 -1.05 1.25 -7.81
N PHE A 64 -1.74 0.74 -6.79
CA PHE A 64 -1.33 0.76 -5.39
C PHE A 64 -1.11 -0.67 -4.92
N TRP A 65 -0.17 -0.85 -4.00
CA TRP A 65 0.28 -2.18 -3.58
C TRP A 65 0.42 -2.24 -2.06
N THR A 66 0.04 -3.38 -1.49
CA THR A 66 0.28 -3.73 -0.08
C THR A 66 0.57 -5.22 0.02
N ASP A 67 1.46 -5.61 0.92
CA ASP A 67 1.71 -7.01 1.26
C ASP A 67 0.83 -7.52 2.41
N SER A 68 0.04 -6.63 3.02
CA SER A 68 -0.94 -7.00 4.03
C SER A 68 -2.22 -7.47 3.36
N SER A 69 -2.42 -8.79 3.37
CA SER A 69 -3.67 -9.41 2.91
C SER A 69 -4.90 -8.92 3.69
N ILE A 70 -4.75 -8.60 4.99
CA ILE A 70 -5.83 -8.03 5.81
C ILE A 70 -6.17 -6.62 5.35
N THR A 71 -5.15 -5.76 5.18
CA THR A 71 -5.34 -4.39 4.69
C THR A 71 -5.98 -4.39 3.32
N LEU A 72 -5.50 -5.24 2.41
CA LEU A 72 -6.07 -5.37 1.08
C LEU A 72 -7.54 -5.80 1.14
N ALA A 73 -7.88 -6.82 1.93
CA ALA A 73 -9.26 -7.28 2.09
C ALA A 73 -10.19 -6.18 2.64
N TRP A 74 -9.70 -5.35 3.56
CA TRP A 74 -10.44 -4.18 4.06
C TRP A 74 -10.69 -3.15 2.96
N ILE A 75 -9.68 -2.84 2.15
CA ILE A 75 -9.74 -1.82 1.09
C ILE A 75 -10.63 -2.25 -0.07
N THR A 76 -10.56 -3.52 -0.48
CA THR A 76 -11.32 -4.04 -1.62
C THR A 76 -12.77 -4.38 -1.30
N SER A 77 -13.20 -4.17 -0.05
CA SER A 77 -14.56 -4.40 0.42
C SER A 77 -15.28 -3.09 0.74
N PRO A 78 -16.62 -3.05 0.64
CA PRO A 78 -17.38 -1.87 1.07
C PRO A 78 -17.06 -1.48 2.52
N SER A 79 -16.78 -0.19 2.75
CA SER A 79 -16.43 0.34 4.06
C SER A 79 -17.50 0.07 5.13
N SER A 80 -18.77 -0.04 4.72
CA SER A 80 -19.92 -0.33 5.58
C SER A 80 -19.80 -1.67 6.32
N LYS A 81 -19.04 -2.64 5.79
CA LYS A 81 -18.79 -3.95 6.39
C LYS A 81 -17.92 -3.89 7.65
N TRP A 82 -17.17 -2.81 7.85
CA TRP A 82 -16.15 -2.72 8.89
C TRP A 82 -16.57 -1.84 10.08
N LYS A 83 -15.99 -2.11 11.25
CA LYS A 83 -16.07 -1.23 12.44
C LYS A 83 -15.46 0.14 12.13
N THR A 84 -15.88 1.14 12.91
CA THR A 84 -15.66 2.58 12.64
C THR A 84 -14.24 2.96 12.24
N PHE A 85 -13.21 2.41 12.93
CA PHE A 85 -11.81 2.73 12.65
C PHE A 85 -11.41 2.40 11.21
N VAL A 86 -11.77 1.19 10.76
CA VAL A 86 -11.44 0.68 9.43
C VAL A 86 -12.37 1.32 8.39
N ALA A 87 -13.67 1.40 8.68
CA ALA A 87 -14.66 1.99 7.79
C ALA A 87 -14.32 3.42 7.38
N HIS A 88 -13.94 4.28 8.34
CA HIS A 88 -13.59 5.68 8.06
C HIS A 88 -12.36 5.79 7.15
N ARG A 89 -11.35 4.94 7.38
CA ARG A 89 -10.10 4.93 6.60
C ARG A 89 -10.30 4.39 5.19
N VAL A 90 -11.06 3.30 5.06
CA VAL A 90 -11.41 2.73 3.74
C VAL A 90 -12.25 3.74 2.95
N SER A 91 -13.22 4.40 3.59
CA SER A 91 -14.04 5.44 2.95
C SER A 91 -13.19 6.58 2.37
N GLU A 92 -12.16 7.03 3.08
CA GLU A 92 -11.24 8.06 2.61
C GLU A 92 -10.49 7.65 1.32
N MET A 93 -10.22 6.36 1.14
CA MET A 93 -9.43 5.84 0.02
C MET A 93 -10.25 5.49 -1.22
N THR A 94 -11.59 5.53 -1.16
CA THR A 94 -12.51 5.11 -2.25
C THR A 94 -12.33 5.84 -3.59
N LYS A 95 -11.52 6.89 -3.65
CA LYS A 95 -11.13 7.55 -4.91
C LYS A 95 -9.98 6.83 -5.65
N LEU A 96 -9.38 5.80 -5.06
CA LEU A 96 -8.23 5.06 -5.57
C LEU A 96 -8.60 3.58 -5.66
N ASN A 97 -9.05 3.14 -6.83
CA ASN A 97 -9.71 1.83 -7.01
C ASN A 97 -8.76 0.67 -7.36
N GLU A 98 -7.47 0.92 -7.60
CA GLU A 98 -6.52 -0.10 -8.10
C GLU A 98 -5.54 -0.53 -7.00
N TRP A 99 -6.04 -1.24 -5.99
CA TRP A 99 -5.20 -1.84 -4.94
C TRP A 99 -4.89 -3.31 -5.22
N ASN A 100 -3.62 -3.68 -5.11
CA ASN A 100 -3.10 -5.00 -5.42
C ASN A 100 -2.25 -5.56 -4.28
N HIS A 101 -2.05 -6.88 -4.30
CA HIS A 101 -1.15 -7.54 -3.36
C HIS A 101 0.27 -7.62 -3.93
N VAL A 102 1.27 -7.29 -3.13
CA VAL A 102 2.69 -7.54 -3.42
C VAL A 102 3.25 -8.51 -2.38
N ARG A 103 4.19 -9.37 -2.75
CA ARG A 103 4.86 -10.23 -1.76
C ARG A 103 5.70 -9.36 -0.83
N THR A 104 5.78 -9.69 0.46
CA THR A 104 6.58 -8.94 1.43
C THR A 104 8.03 -8.73 0.99
N GLN A 105 8.65 -9.74 0.38
CA GLN A 105 10.02 -9.66 -0.15
C GLN A 105 10.17 -8.70 -1.35
N ASP A 106 9.08 -8.44 -2.07
CA ASP A 106 9.03 -7.55 -3.24
C ASP A 106 8.49 -6.16 -2.86
N ASN A 107 8.22 -5.92 -1.57
CA ASN A 107 7.65 -4.66 -1.09
C ASN A 107 8.78 -3.70 -0.66
N PRO A 108 9.06 -2.63 -1.44
CA PRO A 108 10.11 -1.68 -1.07
C PRO A 108 9.82 -0.91 0.22
N ALA A 109 8.55 -0.78 0.62
CA ALA A 109 8.18 -0.14 1.89
C ALA A 109 8.75 -0.89 3.11
N ASP A 110 9.02 -2.19 2.96
CA ASP A 110 9.49 -3.06 4.04
C ASP A 110 10.98 -2.86 4.34
N LEU A 111 11.76 -2.39 3.36
CA LEU A 111 13.18 -2.07 3.57
C LEU A 111 13.35 -0.96 4.60
N ILE A 112 12.51 0.07 4.56
CA ILE A 112 12.63 1.18 5.52
C ILE A 112 11.99 0.82 6.86
N SER A 113 10.98 -0.08 6.90
CA SER A 113 10.33 -0.50 8.14
C SER A 113 11.25 -1.30 9.07
N ARG A 114 12.27 -1.95 8.51
CA ARG A 114 13.24 -2.78 9.23
C ARG A 114 14.49 -2.03 9.72
N SER A 115 14.49 -0.70 9.71
CA SER A 115 15.63 0.12 10.16
C SER A 115 16.90 -0.09 9.31
N CYS A 116 16.74 -0.23 8.00
CA CYS A 116 17.85 -0.31 7.05
C CYS A 116 18.70 0.98 7.09
N GLY A 117 20.03 0.82 7.03
CA GLY A 117 20.98 1.95 7.01
C GLY A 117 20.79 2.82 5.77
N ALA A 118 21.08 4.12 5.86
CA ALA A 118 20.91 5.02 4.72
C ALA A 118 21.77 4.60 3.52
N ASP A 119 22.97 4.08 3.77
CA ASP A 119 23.91 3.51 2.81
C ASP A 119 23.35 2.29 2.06
N GLN A 120 22.59 1.45 2.77
CA GLN A 120 21.94 0.29 2.20
C GLN A 120 20.74 0.69 1.34
N ILE A 121 19.99 1.74 1.72
CA ILE A 121 18.83 2.23 0.96
C ILE A 121 19.25 2.90 -0.35
N ILE A 122 20.34 3.68 -0.34
CA ILE A 122 20.79 4.45 -1.51
C ILE A 122 21.27 3.54 -2.66
N ASN A 123 21.72 2.33 -2.35
CA ASN A 123 22.22 1.37 -3.35
C ASN A 123 21.28 0.16 -3.54
N ASN A 124 20.00 0.29 -3.16
CA ASN A 124 19.05 -0.80 -3.25
C ASN A 124 18.10 -0.63 -4.44
N ASP A 125 18.23 -1.52 -5.43
CA ASP A 125 17.43 -1.50 -6.65
C ASP A 125 15.93 -1.68 -6.37
N LEU A 126 15.57 -2.55 -5.41
CA LEU A 126 14.17 -2.72 -5.02
C LEU A 126 13.58 -1.40 -4.48
N TRP A 127 14.35 -0.62 -3.72
CA TRP A 127 13.92 0.68 -3.23
C TRP A 127 13.81 1.74 -4.34
N LEU A 128 14.79 1.80 -5.23
CA LEU A 128 14.90 2.84 -6.26
C LEU A 128 14.03 2.58 -7.49
N GLU A 129 13.93 1.32 -7.89
CA GLU A 129 13.34 0.85 -9.15
C GLU A 129 12.19 -0.12 -8.92
N GLY A 130 11.89 -0.50 -7.68
CA GLY A 130 10.81 -1.45 -7.40
C GLY A 130 11.14 -2.87 -7.84
N PRO A 131 10.16 -3.78 -7.75
CA PRO A 131 10.35 -5.16 -8.17
C PRO A 131 10.40 -5.28 -9.70
N HIS A 132 11.28 -6.16 -10.20
CA HIS A 132 11.53 -6.31 -11.64
C HIS A 132 10.26 -6.61 -12.46
N TRP A 133 9.33 -7.39 -11.92
CA TRP A 133 8.07 -7.73 -12.60
C TRP A 133 7.18 -6.52 -12.86
N LEU A 134 7.40 -5.38 -12.20
CA LEU A 134 6.66 -4.15 -12.46
C LEU A 134 7.03 -3.52 -13.82
N ALA A 135 8.17 -3.93 -14.40
CA ALA A 135 8.61 -3.52 -15.74
C ALA A 135 7.88 -4.30 -16.84
N ASP A 136 7.35 -5.48 -16.49
CA ASP A 136 6.61 -6.33 -17.42
C ASP A 136 5.21 -5.77 -17.69
N ASN A 137 4.57 -6.31 -18.73
CA ASN A 137 3.16 -6.04 -19.01
C ASN A 137 2.30 -6.36 -17.76
N SER A 138 1.31 -5.51 -17.46
CA SER A 138 0.40 -5.68 -16.33
C SER A 138 -0.32 -7.03 -16.29
N GLU A 139 -0.45 -7.71 -17.43
CA GLU A 139 -1.01 -9.07 -17.52
C GLU A 139 -0.14 -10.14 -16.82
N ASN A 140 1.17 -9.88 -16.74
CA ASN A 140 2.17 -10.76 -16.14
C ASN A 140 2.46 -10.43 -14.67
N TRP A 141 1.88 -9.35 -14.14
CA TRP A 141 2.06 -9.01 -12.74
C TRP A 141 1.52 -10.11 -11.82
N PRO A 142 2.08 -10.25 -10.60
CA PRO A 142 1.61 -11.23 -9.64
C PRO A 142 0.11 -11.06 -9.39
N LYS A 143 -0.69 -12.05 -9.81
CA LYS A 143 -2.13 -12.04 -9.57
C LYS A 143 -2.39 -12.31 -8.10
N SER A 144 -3.13 -11.39 -7.46
CA SER A 144 -3.51 -11.51 -6.06
C SER A 144 -4.47 -12.70 -5.87
N LYS A 145 -4.00 -13.77 -5.23
CA LYS A 145 -4.86 -14.84 -4.72
C LYS A 145 -5.16 -14.54 -3.25
N ILE A 146 -6.10 -13.64 -2.98
CA ILE A 146 -6.54 -13.35 -1.60
C ILE A 146 -7.41 -14.52 -1.13
N ASN A 147 -6.79 -15.58 -0.62
CA ASN A 147 -7.49 -16.63 0.14
C ASN A 147 -7.62 -16.19 1.60
N VAL A 148 -8.34 -15.09 1.85
CA VAL A 148 -8.63 -14.67 3.22
C VAL A 148 -10.00 -15.21 3.58
N ASN A 149 -10.05 -16.11 4.56
CA ASN A 149 -11.30 -16.65 5.06
C ASN A 149 -12.11 -15.50 5.70
N VAL A 150 -13.19 -15.08 5.03
CA VAL A 150 -13.93 -13.85 5.34
C VAL A 150 -14.48 -13.84 6.77
N GLY A 151 -14.70 -15.01 7.37
CA GLY A 151 -15.11 -15.17 8.78
C GLY A 151 -14.03 -14.87 9.82
N ILE A 152 -12.77 -14.65 9.42
CA ILE A 152 -11.62 -14.43 10.32
C ILE A 152 -11.03 -13.02 10.14
N ILE A 153 -11.60 -12.19 9.25
CA ILE A 153 -11.10 -10.83 9.03
C ILE A 153 -11.44 -9.96 10.25
N PRO A 154 -10.44 -9.40 10.96
CA PRO A 154 -10.71 -8.56 12.11
C PRO A 154 -11.54 -7.32 11.74
N GLU A 155 -12.24 -6.75 12.71
CA GLU A 155 -13.03 -5.53 12.54
C GLU A 155 -14.24 -5.66 11.62
N ALA A 156 -14.63 -6.86 11.19
CA ALA A 156 -15.94 -7.09 10.59
C ALA A 156 -17.06 -6.71 11.58
N LYS A 157 -18.11 -6.06 11.08
CA LYS A 157 -19.37 -5.93 11.84
C LYS A 157 -20.07 -7.28 11.88
N GLU A 158 -20.64 -7.63 13.02
CA GLU A 158 -21.53 -8.78 13.12
C GLU A 158 -22.72 -8.57 12.17
N LYS A 159 -23.13 -9.63 11.48
CA LYS A 159 -24.39 -9.61 10.74
C LYS A 159 -25.49 -9.53 11.79
N ILE A 160 -26.10 -8.36 11.95
CA ILE A 160 -27.37 -8.24 12.66
C ILE A 160 -28.34 -9.10 11.85
N THR A 161 -28.73 -10.24 12.43
CA THR A 161 -29.68 -11.18 11.85
C THR A 161 -31.09 -10.70 12.15
#